data_AF-A0AAQ1MEJ1-F1
#
_entry.id   AF-A0AAQ1MEJ1-F1
#
_cell.length_a   1.000
_cell.length_b   1.000
_cell.length_c   1.000
_cell.angle_alpha   90.00
_cell.angle_beta   90.00
_cell.angle_gamma   90.00
#
_symmetry.space_group_name_H-M   'P 1'
#
loop_
_entity.id
_entity.type
_entity.pdbx_description
1 polymer ?
#
loop_
_entity_poly.entity_id
_entity_poly.type
_entity_poly.pdbx_seq_one_letter_code
_entity_poly.pdbx_strand_id
1 'polypeptide(L)'
;MARRERAKTAATGGMTLVEVVVSLALLAVVALILVTGFSAAGKLIRRGTDTKNSTDKTISALEMLAGGLSPADEVDSTEEESTLTYILNGAPRSVKGRTITVTDPEDPAISHRVFVPDAPAQ
;
A
#
# COMPACT_ATOMS: atom_id res chain seq x y z
N MET A 1 -10.17 14.15 -70.41
CA MET A 1 -8.74 14.16 -70.03
C MET A 1 -8.32 15.63 -69.86
N ALA A 2 -7.62 16.13 -68.84
CA ALA A 2 -6.98 15.55 -67.66
C ALA A 2 -6.96 16.63 -66.56
N ARG A 3 -7.13 16.19 -65.31
CA ARG A 3 -7.18 17.00 -64.08
C ARG A 3 -5.75 17.44 -63.74
N ARG A 4 -5.45 18.75 -63.77
CA ARG A 4 -4.18 19.28 -63.24
C ARG A 4 -4.32 19.46 -61.72
N GLU A 5 -4.01 18.42 -60.98
CA GLU A 5 -3.75 18.53 -59.55
C GLU A 5 -2.47 19.34 -59.34
N ARG A 6 -2.60 20.55 -58.79
CA ARG A 6 -1.46 21.28 -58.26
C ARG A 6 -0.99 20.53 -57.02
N ALA A 7 0.08 19.75 -57.16
CA ALA A 7 0.78 19.17 -56.04
C ALA A 7 1.13 20.29 -55.07
N LYS A 8 0.61 20.20 -53.84
CA LYS A 8 1.05 21.02 -52.71
C LYS A 8 2.55 20.77 -52.60
N THR A 9 3.36 21.79 -52.86
CA THR A 9 4.78 21.79 -52.55
C THR A 9 4.90 21.42 -51.08
N ALA A 10 5.38 20.20 -50.82
CA ALA A 10 5.85 19.84 -49.51
C ALA A 10 6.94 20.87 -49.17
N ALA A 11 6.72 21.66 -48.13
CA ALA A 11 7.73 22.57 -47.63
C ALA A 11 8.89 21.72 -47.09
N THR A 12 9.82 21.34 -47.95
CA THR A 12 11.17 20.90 -47.58
C THR A 12 11.97 22.15 -47.19
N GLY A 13 11.53 22.81 -46.13
CA GLY A 13 12.39 23.70 -45.38
C GLY A 13 13.27 22.83 -44.50
N GLY A 14 14.58 22.87 -44.68
CA GLY A 14 15.51 22.22 -43.76
C GLY A 14 15.28 22.72 -42.33
N MET A 15 15.30 21.80 -41.37
CA MET A 15 15.11 22.15 -39.96
C MET A 15 16.30 23.02 -39.51
N THR A 16 16.01 24.15 -38.88
CA THR A 16 17.07 25.02 -38.37
C THR A 16 17.77 24.36 -37.18
N LEU A 17 19.05 24.63 -36.96
CA LEU A 17 19.80 24.08 -35.82
C LEU A 17 19.10 24.41 -34.48
N VAL A 18 18.49 25.59 -34.40
CA VAL A 18 17.74 26.04 -33.22
C VAL A 18 16.52 25.13 -32.97
N GLU A 19 15.72 24.83 -33.99
CA GLU A 19 14.57 23.92 -33.84
C GLU A 19 14.97 22.52 -33.41
N VAL A 20 16.08 22.00 -33.94
CA VAL A 20 16.60 20.68 -33.55
C VAL A 20 17.01 20.66 -32.07
N VAL A 21 17.76 21.68 -31.62
CA VAL A 21 18.20 21.80 -30.23
C VAL A 21 17.01 21.94 -29.29
N VAL A 22 16.02 22.76 -29.65
CA VAL A 22 14.79 22.94 -28.84
C VAL A 22 13.98 21.64 -28.78
N SER A 23 13.84 20.94 -29.91
CA SER A 23 13.12 19.66 -29.96
C SER A 23 13.81 18.59 -29.11
N LEU A 24 15.14 18.51 -29.17
CA LEU A 24 15.94 17.61 -28.34
C LEU A 24 15.80 17.94 -26.85
N ALA A 25 15.84 19.23 -26.48
CA ALA A 25 15.69 19.67 -25.11
C ALA A 25 14.30 19.32 -24.55
N LEU A 26 13.23 19.57 -25.33
CA LEU A 26 11.87 19.20 -24.94
C LEU A 26 11.72 17.69 -24.79
N LEU A 27 12.29 16.91 -25.72
CA LEU A 27 12.25 15.46 -25.64
C LEU A 27 13.00 14.93 -24.41
N ALA A 28 14.15 15.52 -24.08
CA ALA A 28 14.91 15.16 -22.87
C ALA A 28 14.14 15.48 -21.59
N VAL A 29 13.46 16.63 -21.52
CA VAL A 29 12.63 17.00 -20.36
C VAL A 29 11.45 16.03 -20.21
N VAL A 30 10.75 15.71 -21.31
CA VAL A 30 9.64 14.75 -21.29
C VAL A 30 10.13 13.37 -20.87
N ALA A 31 11.26 12.90 -21.40
CA ALA A 31 11.86 11.62 -21.02
C ALA A 31 12.20 11.58 -19.51
N LEU A 32 12.77 12.66 -18.97
CA LEU A 32 13.09 12.76 -17.55
C LEU A 32 11.81 12.68 -16.68
N ILE A 33 10.76 13.41 -17.05
CA ILE A 33 9.47 13.37 -16.36
C ILE A 33 8.88 11.94 -16.37
N LEU A 34 8.93 11.26 -17.52
CA LEU A 34 8.43 9.89 -17.64
C LEU A 34 9.23 8.91 -16.77
N VAL A 35 10.56 8.97 -16.80
CA VAL A 35 11.43 8.08 -16.01
C VAL A 35 11.23 8.29 -14.52
N THR A 36 11.18 9.55 -14.06
CA THR A 36 10.95 9.87 -12.66
C THR A 36 9.55 9.46 -12.20
N GLY A 37 8.52 9.73 -13.00
CA GLY A 37 7.13 9.31 -12.72
C GLY A 37 6.97 7.80 -12.63
N PHE A 38 7.51 7.03 -13.59
CA PHE A 38 7.47 5.57 -13.55
C PHE A 38 8.26 4.99 -12.38
N SER A 39 9.41 5.56 -12.05
CA SER A 39 10.23 5.12 -10.92
C SER A 39 9.51 5.34 -9.58
N ALA A 40 8.85 6.48 -9.41
CA ALA A 40 8.05 6.78 -8.23
C ALA A 40 6.83 5.83 -8.12
N ALA A 41 6.10 5.65 -9.22
CA ALA A 41 4.96 4.73 -9.26
C ALA A 41 5.38 3.28 -8.92
N GLY A 42 6.51 2.80 -9.46
CA GLY A 42 7.03 1.47 -9.16
C GLY A 42 7.37 1.27 -7.69
N LYS A 43 7.98 2.27 -7.04
CA LYS A 43 8.25 2.23 -5.59
C LYS A 43 6.96 2.18 -4.77
N LEU A 44 5.94 2.92 -5.19
CA LEU A 44 4.65 3.01 -4.48
C LEU A 44 3.87 1.69 -4.61
N ILE A 45 3.89 1.06 -5.78
CA ILE A 45 3.27 -0.26 -5.99
C ILE A 45 3.94 -1.33 -5.13
N ARG A 46 5.29 -1.37 -5.11
CA ARG A 46 6.04 -2.34 -4.27
C ARG A 46 5.70 -2.18 -2.80
N ARG A 47 5.73 -0.95 -2.30
CA ARG A 47 5.33 -0.66 -0.92
C ARG A 47 3.90 -1.12 -0.64
N GLY A 48 2.97 -0.91 -1.57
CA GLY A 48 1.59 -1.37 -1.43
C GLY A 48 1.47 -2.89 -1.30
N THR A 49 2.22 -3.65 -2.10
CA THR A 49 2.27 -5.12 -1.97
C THR A 49 2.92 -5.57 -0.68
N ASP A 50 4.01 -4.92 -0.26
CA ASP A 50 4.74 -5.30 0.96
C ASP A 50 3.86 -5.05 2.20
N THR A 51 3.22 -3.87 2.29
CA THR A 51 2.27 -3.55 3.36
C THR A 51 1.09 -4.52 3.38
N LYS A 52 0.55 -4.90 2.21
CA LYS A 52 -0.55 -5.86 2.15
C LYS A 52 -0.13 -7.24 2.67
N ASN A 53 1.00 -7.75 2.19
CA ASN A 53 1.51 -9.06 2.60
C ASN A 53 1.83 -9.09 4.10
N SER A 54 2.40 -8.00 4.63
CA SER A 54 2.68 -7.81 6.06
C SER A 54 1.39 -7.78 6.90
N THR A 55 0.38 -7.04 6.44
CA THR A 55 -0.94 -6.98 7.10
C THR A 55 -1.62 -8.35 7.13
N ASP A 56 -1.62 -9.08 6.01
CA ASP A 56 -2.25 -10.40 5.93
C ASP A 56 -1.57 -11.40 6.89
N LYS A 57 -0.24 -11.34 7.03
CA LYS A 57 0.52 -12.17 7.99
C LYS A 57 0.20 -11.84 9.44
N THR A 58 0.23 -10.56 9.81
CA THR A 58 -0.01 -10.11 11.18
C THR A 58 -1.46 -10.38 11.61
N ILE A 59 -2.44 -10.21 10.72
CA ILE A 59 -3.84 -10.58 10.99
C ILE A 59 -3.99 -12.09 11.17
N SER A 60 -3.41 -12.90 10.28
CA SER A 60 -3.47 -14.37 10.40
C SER A 60 -2.87 -14.85 11.72
N ALA A 61 -1.70 -14.31 12.11
CA ALA A 61 -1.07 -14.61 13.38
C ALA A 61 -1.93 -14.19 14.58
N LEU A 62 -2.58 -13.03 14.50
CA LEU A 62 -3.51 -12.55 15.52
C LEU A 62 -4.71 -13.48 15.69
N GLU A 63 -5.29 -13.97 14.59
CA GLU A 63 -6.39 -14.95 14.62
C GLU A 63 -5.96 -16.28 15.24
N MET A 64 -4.75 -16.75 14.92
CA MET A 64 -4.18 -17.95 15.51
C MET A 64 -3.96 -17.80 17.02
N LEU A 65 -3.31 -16.71 17.45
CA LEU A 65 -3.07 -16.40 18.87
C LEU A 65 -4.38 -16.23 19.64
N ALA A 66 -5.36 -15.52 19.06
CA ALA A 66 -6.68 -15.38 19.67
C ALA A 66 -7.42 -16.72 19.80
N GLY A 67 -7.19 -17.65 18.87
CA GLY A 67 -7.68 -19.03 18.92
C GLY A 67 -6.87 -19.96 19.84
N GLY A 68 -5.79 -19.48 20.48
CA GLY A 68 -4.91 -20.28 21.33
C GLY A 68 -3.95 -21.20 20.56
N LEU A 69 -3.72 -20.92 19.28
CA LEU A 69 -2.75 -21.60 18.42
C LEU A 69 -1.45 -20.79 18.35
N SER A 70 -0.32 -21.48 18.27
CA SER A 70 0.97 -20.83 18.00
C SER A 70 1.07 -20.52 16.50
N PRO A 71 1.39 -19.29 16.09
CA PRO A 71 1.69 -18.99 14.70
C PRO A 71 2.92 -19.80 14.23
N ALA A 72 2.94 -20.14 12.94
CA ALA A 72 4.04 -20.89 12.33
C ALA A 72 5.29 -20.02 12.10
N ASP A 73 5.08 -18.72 11.89
CA ASP A 73 6.13 -17.73 11.77
C ASP A 73 6.38 -17.07 13.13
N GLU A 74 7.62 -16.64 13.37
CA GLU A 74 7.98 -15.87 14.56
C GLU A 74 7.42 -14.45 14.41
N VAL A 75 6.45 -14.10 15.26
CA VAL A 75 5.76 -12.81 15.19
C VAL A 75 5.92 -12.07 16.51
N ASP A 76 6.25 -10.78 16.45
CA ASP A 76 6.34 -9.95 17.64
C ASP A 76 4.92 -9.74 18.20
N SER A 77 4.65 -10.36 19.34
CA SER A 77 3.34 -10.35 19.97
C SER A 77 3.44 -10.05 21.46
N THR A 78 2.48 -9.26 21.94
CA THR A 78 2.35 -8.90 23.35
C THR A 78 0.93 -9.21 23.81
N GLU A 79 0.81 -9.92 24.93
CA GLU A 79 -0.48 -10.18 25.59
C GLU A 79 -0.56 -9.38 26.89
N GLU A 80 -1.64 -8.62 27.06
CA GLU A 80 -1.90 -7.84 28.27
C GLU A 80 -3.30 -8.16 28.82
N GLU A 81 -3.41 -8.33 30.14
CA GLU A 81 -4.72 -8.43 30.80
C GLU A 81 -5.52 -7.14 30.61
N SER A 82 -6.79 -7.26 30.23
CA SER A 82 -7.64 -6.10 29.94
C SER A 82 -9.10 -6.35 30.30
N THR A 83 -9.86 -5.29 30.51
CA THR A 83 -11.30 -5.36 30.78
C THR A 83 -12.05 -4.51 29.78
N LEU A 84 -12.92 -5.13 28.98
CA LEU A 84 -13.79 -4.42 28.06
C LEU A 84 -15.06 -4.00 28.80
N THR A 85 -15.36 -2.70 28.80
CA THR A 85 -16.60 -2.16 29.38
C THR A 85 -17.50 -1.62 28.27
N TYR A 86 -18.76 -2.05 28.24
CA TYR A 86 -19.75 -1.64 27.25
C TYR A 86 -21.12 -1.44 27.91
N ILE A 87 -22.02 -0.68 27.28
CA ILE A 87 -23.38 -0.46 27.77
C ILE A 87 -24.32 -1.38 27.01
N LEU A 88 -25.11 -2.18 27.73
CA LEU A 88 -26.16 -3.03 27.16
C LEU A 88 -27.47 -2.73 27.89
N ASN A 89 -28.50 -2.34 27.13
CA ASN A 89 -29.83 -1.97 27.66
C ASN A 89 -29.77 -0.90 28.77
N GLY A 90 -28.88 0.10 28.63
CA GLY A 90 -28.73 1.18 29.58
C GLY A 90 -27.95 0.83 30.86
N ALA A 91 -27.48 -0.41 31.02
CA ALA A 91 -26.64 -0.84 32.13
C ALA A 91 -25.18 -1.09 31.67
N PRO A 92 -24.16 -0.65 32.44
CA PRO A 92 -22.78 -0.99 32.15
C PRO A 92 -22.53 -2.47 32.41
N ARG A 93 -21.79 -3.11 31.49
CA ARG A 93 -21.31 -4.48 31.57
C ARG A 93 -19.80 -4.47 31.36
N SER A 94 -19.11 -5.32 32.10
CA SER A 94 -17.65 -5.48 31.99
C SER A 94 -17.32 -6.95 31.78
N VAL A 95 -16.40 -7.21 30.85
CA VAL A 95 -15.89 -8.55 30.53
C VAL A 95 -14.39 -8.51 30.69
N LYS A 96 -13.86 -9.40 31.52
CA LYS A 96 -12.42 -9.62 31.65
C LYS A 96 -11.91 -10.44 30.48
N GLY A 97 -10.67 -10.22 30.12
CA GLY A 97 -10.02 -10.90 29.03
C GLY A 97 -8.58 -10.45 28.88
N ARG A 98 -8.04 -10.68 27.69
CA ARG A 98 -6.70 -10.27 27.29
C ARG A 98 -6.76 -9.51 25.98
N THR A 99 -5.90 -8.51 25.85
CA THR A 99 -5.65 -7.84 24.58
C THR A 99 -4.36 -8.44 24.01
N ILE A 100 -4.48 -9.03 22.83
CA ILE A 100 -3.34 -9.53 22.08
C ILE A 100 -3.00 -8.47 21.05
N THR A 101 -1.75 -8.03 21.03
CA THR A 101 -1.21 -7.12 20.03
C THR A 101 -0.15 -7.85 19.23
N VAL A 102 -0.24 -7.78 17.91
CA VAL A 102 0.72 -8.34 16.97
C VAL A 102 1.27 -7.21 16.12
N THR A 103 2.59 -7.07 16.09
CA THR A 103 3.30 -6.03 15.35
C THR A 103 4.18 -6.69 14.29
N ASP A 104 4.23 -6.09 13.09
CA ASP A 104 5.13 -6.57 12.06
C ASP A 104 6.60 -6.27 12.44
N PRO A 105 7.50 -7.26 12.44
CA PRO A 105 8.89 -7.07 12.84
C PRO A 105 9.70 -6.23 11.83
N GLU A 106 9.27 -6.17 10.57
CA GLU A 106 9.92 -5.39 9.50
C GLU A 106 9.37 -3.96 9.41
N ASP A 107 8.11 -3.74 9.77
CA ASP A 107 7.48 -2.42 9.83
C ASP A 107 6.63 -2.22 11.11
N PRO A 108 7.19 -1.63 12.19
CA PRO A 108 6.47 -1.43 13.45
C PRO A 108 5.30 -0.45 13.35
N ALA A 109 5.11 0.24 12.22
CA ALA A 109 3.91 1.04 11.98
C ALA A 109 2.67 0.17 11.71
N ILE A 110 2.85 -1.11 11.36
CA ILE A 110 1.79 -2.07 11.11
C ILE A 110 1.60 -2.91 12.38
N SER A 111 0.52 -2.62 13.11
CA SER A 111 0.17 -3.33 14.34
C SER A 111 -1.33 -3.57 14.41
N HIS A 112 -1.71 -4.77 14.83
CA HIS A 112 -3.09 -5.20 14.97
C HIS A 112 -3.33 -5.68 16.40
N ARG A 113 -4.52 -5.36 16.93
CA ARG A 113 -4.91 -5.77 18.28
C ARG A 113 -6.30 -6.37 18.30
N VAL A 114 -6.49 -7.38 19.13
CA VAL A 114 -7.79 -8.00 19.38
C VAL A 114 -7.99 -8.21 20.88
N PHE A 115 -9.22 -7.99 21.33
CA PHE A 115 -9.63 -8.36 22.68
C PHE A 115 -10.24 -9.76 22.66
N VAL A 116 -9.68 -10.66 23.46
CA VAL A 116 -10.17 -12.02 23.66
C VAL A 116 -10.78 -12.10 25.05
N PRO A 117 -12.12 -12.27 25.18
CA PRO A 117 -12.76 -12.41 26.48
C PRO A 117 -12.32 -13.72 27.14
N ASP A 118 -12.19 -13.70 28.47
CA ASP A 118 -12.00 -14.92 29.24
C ASP A 118 -13.25 -15.79 29.13
N ALA A 119 -13.06 -17.11 29.16
CA ALA A 119 -14.19 -18.03 29.22
C ALA A 119 -15.07 -17.68 30.43
N PRO A 120 -16.40 -17.65 30.29
CA PRO A 120 -17.28 -17.44 31.44
C PRO A 120 -16.99 -18.53 32.45
N ALA A 121 -16.68 -18.15 33.70
CA ALA A 121 -16.58 -19.09 34.80
C ALA A 121 -17.89 -19.89 34.85
N GLN A 122 -17.78 -21.21 34.67
CA GLN A 122 -18.92 -22.14 34.77
C GLN A 122 -19.40 -22.26 36.21
#